data_AF-A0A1C4SJD0-F1
#
_entry.id   AF-A0A1C4SJD0-F1
#
_cell.length_a   1.000
_cell.length_b   1.000
_cell.length_c   1.000
_cell.angle_alpha   90.00
_cell.angle_beta   90.00
_cell.angle_gamma   90.00
#
_symmetry.space_group_name_H-M   'P 1'
#
loop_
_entity.id
_entity.type
_entity.pdbx_description
1 polymer ?
#
loop_
_entity_poly.entity_id
_entity_poly.type
_entity_poly.pdbx_seq_one_letter_code
_entity_poly.pdbx_strand_id
1 'polypeptide(L)'
;MQEIEFRSGHLCVDTDPALCVPCQERLDRQLALLPRVYGELEAALVPAPNSGDRVTGTARPGIPLNGPAVEARAAIRGTLASWADLIVEGRTVRLPLRTVPALAAFLRRHLSWLAVHPAAEDAASEIDALLHDVLRIARPPHGHPLPIGA
;
A
#
# COMPACT_ATOMS: atom_id res chain seq x y z
N MET A 1 6.89 -15.01 29.94
CA MET A 1 7.57 -14.15 28.96
C MET A 1 6.57 -13.94 27.85
N GLN A 2 5.73 -12.92 27.98
CA GLN A 2 4.72 -12.55 26.99
C GLN A 2 5.30 -11.37 26.23
N GLU A 3 5.65 -11.59 24.96
CA GLU A 3 6.05 -10.52 24.07
C GLU A 3 4.80 -9.73 23.71
N ILE A 4 4.64 -8.60 24.39
CA ILE A 4 3.63 -7.60 24.07
C ILE A 4 4.17 -6.87 22.84
N GLU A 5 3.89 -7.40 21.66
CA GLU A 5 4.23 -6.74 20.41
C GLU A 5 3.26 -5.57 20.23
N PHE A 6 3.78 -4.36 20.45
CA PHE A 6 3.04 -3.09 20.32
C PHE A 6 2.68 -2.84 18.85
N ARG A 7 1.63 -3.51 18.35
CA ARG A 7 0.98 -3.19 17.08
C ARG A 7 0.00 -2.03 17.31
N SER A 8 0.46 -0.83 16.97
CA SER A 8 -0.25 0.46 16.91
C SER A 8 -1.74 0.50 17.33
N GLY A 9 -1.98 1.01 18.54
CA GLY A 9 -3.13 1.85 18.89
C GLY A 9 -4.29 1.21 19.66
N HIS A 10 -4.48 -0.11 19.61
CA HIS A 10 -5.56 -0.78 20.34
C HIS A 10 -5.11 -2.18 20.78
N LEU A 11 -5.36 -2.53 22.04
CA LEU A 11 -5.13 -3.88 22.55
C LEU A 11 -6.20 -4.80 21.96
N CYS A 12 -5.91 -5.40 20.81
CA CYS A 12 -6.74 -6.46 20.23
C CYS A 12 -6.75 -7.64 21.22
N VAL A 13 -7.90 -7.96 21.79
CA VAL A 13 -8.08 -9.24 22.47
C VAL A 13 -8.33 -10.30 21.40
N ASP A 14 -7.76 -11.50 21.56
CA ASP A 14 -8.15 -12.67 20.78
C ASP A 14 -9.67 -12.83 20.84
N THR A 15 -10.33 -12.50 19.74
CA THR A 15 -11.79 -12.55 19.62
C THR A 15 -12.17 -13.62 18.60
N ASP A 16 -13.32 -14.24 18.78
CA ASP A 16 -14.08 -14.82 17.67
C ASP A 16 -15.05 -13.71 17.22
N PRO A 17 -14.87 -13.07 16.05
CA PRO A 17 -14.02 -13.42 14.90
C PRO A 17 -12.54 -12.97 15.01
N ALA A 18 -11.66 -13.61 14.21
CA ALA A 18 -10.21 -13.41 14.20
C ALA A 18 -9.75 -11.94 14.09
N LEU A 19 -10.53 -11.07 13.44
CA LEU A 19 -10.40 -9.62 13.55
C LEU A 19 -11.58 -9.01 14.31
N CYS A 20 -11.31 -8.25 15.37
CA CYS A 20 -12.31 -7.43 16.03
C CYS A 20 -12.83 -6.30 15.12
N VAL A 21 -14.03 -5.78 15.43
CA VAL A 21 -14.71 -4.73 14.62
C VAL A 21 -13.80 -3.51 14.34
N PRO A 22 -13.08 -2.93 15.32
CA PRO A 22 -12.16 -1.82 15.06
C PRO A 22 -11.05 -2.15 14.04
N CYS A 23 -10.49 -3.37 14.09
CA CYS A 23 -9.48 -3.81 13.13
C CYS A 23 -10.06 -4.03 11.74
N GLN A 24 -11.28 -4.56 11.65
CA GLN A 24 -12.00 -4.66 10.37
C GLN A 24 -12.22 -3.28 9.74
N GLU A 25 -12.71 -2.31 10.52
CA GLU A 25 -12.93 -0.95 10.02
C GLU A 25 -11.62 -0.27 9.59
N ARG A 26 -10.53 -0.49 10.33
CA ARG A 26 -9.20 0.01 9.97
C ARG A 26 -8.77 -0.59 8.62
N LEU A 27 -8.89 -1.91 8.47
CA LEU A 27 -8.57 -2.59 7.22
C LEU A 27 -9.43 -2.09 6.05
N ASP A 28 -10.74 -1.87 6.24
CA ASP A 28 -11.60 -1.28 5.20
C ASP A 28 -11.10 0.10 4.77
N ARG A 29 -10.76 0.97 5.73
CA ARG A 29 -10.25 2.31 5.45
C ARG A 29 -8.92 2.27 4.71
N GLN A 30 -8.01 1.38 5.08
CA GLN A 30 -6.72 1.21 4.40
C GLN A 30 -6.91 0.73 2.96
N LEU A 31 -7.76 -0.28 2.75
CA LEU A 31 -8.11 -0.78 1.42
C LEU A 31 -8.81 0.30 0.58
N ALA A 32 -9.64 1.15 1.18
CA ALA A 32 -10.26 2.28 0.49
C ALA A 32 -9.25 3.37 0.08
N LEU A 33 -8.16 3.54 0.84
CA LEU A 33 -7.12 4.55 0.59
C LEU A 33 -6.11 4.11 -0.49
N LEU A 34 -5.77 2.83 -0.56
CA LEU A 34 -4.72 2.31 -1.45
C LEU A 34 -4.87 2.72 -2.93
N PRO A 35 -6.05 2.71 -3.57
CA PRO A 35 -6.20 3.15 -4.96
C PRO A 35 -5.78 4.61 -5.17
N ARG A 36 -6.06 5.49 -4.21
CA ARG A 36 -5.67 6.91 -4.28
C ARG A 36 -4.15 7.05 -4.21
N VAL A 37 -3.54 6.40 -3.23
CA VAL A 37 -2.07 6.43 -3.03
C VAL A 37 -1.34 5.81 -4.23
N TYR A 38 -1.87 4.72 -4.79
CA TYR A 38 -1.35 4.13 -6.02
C TYR A 38 -1.34 5.11 -7.20
N GLY A 39 -2.39 5.93 -7.34
CA GLY A 39 -2.46 7.00 -8.35
C GLY A 39 -1.46 8.14 -8.09
N GLU A 40 -1.24 8.51 -6.83
CA GLU A 40 -0.22 9.51 -6.45
C GLU A 40 1.19 9.04 -6.82
N LEU A 41 1.51 7.76 -6.60
CA LEU A 41 2.78 7.18 -7.05
C LEU A 41 2.96 7.25 -8.56
N GLU A 42 1.89 7.15 -9.35
CA GLU A 42 1.95 7.27 -10.80
C GLU A 42 2.45 8.65 -11.24
N ALA A 43 1.93 9.70 -10.60
CA ALA A 43 2.36 11.06 -10.85
C ALA A 43 3.84 11.27 -10.48
N ALA A 44 4.37 10.49 -9.54
CA ALA A 44 5.77 10.52 -9.12
C ALA A 44 6.71 9.63 -9.96
N LEU A 45 6.19 8.85 -10.93
CA LEU A 45 7.02 7.95 -11.76
C LEU A 45 7.91 8.70 -12.75
N VAL A 46 7.43 9.83 -13.27
CA VAL A 46 8.17 10.69 -14.20
C VAL A 46 8.67 11.90 -13.43
N PRO A 47 9.98 12.02 -13.17
CA PRO A 47 10.56 13.23 -12.62
C PRO A 47 10.20 14.41 -13.53
N ALA A 48 9.72 15.51 -12.95
CA ALA A 48 9.56 16.75 -13.70
C ALA A 48 10.92 17.09 -14.36
N PRO A 49 10.96 17.49 -15.63
CA PRO A 49 12.22 17.85 -16.26
C PRO A 49 12.85 19.00 -15.46
N ASN A 50 13.97 18.69 -14.82
CA ASN A 50 14.75 19.66 -14.06
C ASN A 50 15.08 20.83 -15.01
N SER A 51 14.55 22.01 -14.71
CA SER A 51 14.98 23.23 -15.40
C SER A 51 16.39 23.58 -14.93
N GLY A 52 17.40 23.09 -15.65
CA GLY A 52 18.77 23.55 -15.56
C GLY A 52 19.73 22.58 -14.88
N ASP A 53 20.32 21.67 -15.65
CA ASP A 53 21.78 21.71 -15.80
C ASP A 53 22.19 21.10 -17.15
N ARG A 54 23.05 21.79 -17.88
CA ARG A 54 23.55 21.36 -19.21
C ARG A 54 24.77 20.48 -18.98
N VAL A 55 24.60 19.16 -18.97
CA VAL A 55 25.73 18.23 -19.08
C VAL A 55 25.81 17.73 -20.52
N THR A 56 26.87 18.15 -21.20
CA THR A 56 27.30 17.61 -22.49
C THR A 56 27.71 16.14 -22.31
N GLY A 57 26.96 15.21 -22.91
CA GLY A 57 27.33 13.80 -22.93
C GLY A 57 26.38 13.00 -23.82
N THR A 58 26.91 12.42 -24.90
CA THR A 58 26.20 11.55 -25.82
C THR A 58 25.93 10.18 -25.17
N ALA A 59 24.84 10.08 -24.43
CA ALA A 59 24.21 8.81 -24.08
C ALA A 59 22.71 9.02 -24.15
N ARG A 60 22.00 8.16 -24.90
CA ARG A 60 20.54 8.20 -25.02
C ARG A 60 19.98 8.04 -23.59
N PRO A 61 19.41 9.09 -22.94
CA PRO A 61 18.98 8.95 -21.56
C PRO A 61 17.77 8.02 -21.57
N GLY A 62 17.88 6.85 -20.94
CA GLY A 62 16.69 6.10 -20.56
C GLY A 62 15.79 7.01 -19.72
N ILE A 63 14.47 6.87 -19.83
CA ILE A 63 13.53 7.65 -19.01
C ILE A 63 13.94 7.43 -17.54
N PRO A 64 14.32 8.47 -16.79
CA PRO A 64 14.67 8.30 -15.39
C PRO A 64 13.39 7.94 -14.64
N LEU A 65 13.16 6.66 -14.36
CA LEU A 65 12.03 6.21 -13.58
C LEU A 65 12.40 6.29 -12.09
N ASN A 66 11.46 6.77 -11.28
CA ASN A 66 11.59 6.71 -9.83
C ASN A 66 11.49 5.25 -9.36
N GLY A 67 12.64 4.57 -9.22
CA GLY A 67 12.73 3.16 -8.82
C GLY A 67 11.89 2.81 -7.58
N PRO A 68 12.03 3.55 -6.45
CA PRO A 68 11.18 3.36 -5.28
C PRO A 68 9.67 3.42 -5.56
N ALA A 69 9.21 4.34 -6.42
CA ALA A 69 7.79 4.43 -6.79
C ALA A 69 7.33 3.25 -7.67
N VAL A 70 8.21 2.74 -8.54
CA VAL A 70 7.95 1.52 -9.34
C VAL A 70 7.79 0.31 -8.43
N GLU A 71 8.72 0.10 -7.50
CA GLU A 71 8.68 -1.02 -6.55
C GLU A 71 7.46 -0.93 -5.63
N ALA A 72 7.13 0.26 -5.12
CA ALA A 72 5.93 0.49 -4.33
C ALA A 72 4.64 0.11 -5.09
N ARG A 73 4.54 0.48 -6.37
CA ARG A 73 3.40 0.11 -7.22
C ARG A 73 3.32 -1.41 -7.46
N ALA A 74 4.47 -2.07 -7.64
CA ALA A 74 4.53 -3.52 -7.80
C ALA A 74 4.11 -4.24 -6.51
N ALA A 75 4.60 -3.79 -5.35
CA ALA A 75 4.24 -4.32 -4.03
C ALA A 75 2.73 -4.21 -3.77
N ILE A 76 2.13 -3.03 -3.98
CA ILE A 76 0.67 -2.86 -3.80
C ILE A 76 -0.11 -3.86 -4.64
N ARG A 77 0.21 -3.97 -5.94
CA ARG A 77 -0.51 -4.89 -6.82
C ARG A 77 -0.30 -6.34 -6.40
N GLY A 78 0.92 -6.72 -6.05
CA GLY A 78 1.28 -8.09 -5.64
C GLY A 78 0.55 -8.52 -4.38
N THR A 79 0.63 -7.73 -3.31
CA THR A 79 -0.05 -8.02 -2.03
C THR A 79 -1.56 -8.11 -2.22
N LEU A 80 -2.21 -7.13 -2.87
CA LEU A 80 -3.66 -7.18 -3.07
C LEU A 80 -4.09 -8.37 -3.95
N ALA A 81 -3.29 -8.76 -4.93
CA ALA A 81 -3.56 -9.92 -5.77
C ALA A 81 -3.45 -11.23 -4.98
N SER A 82 -2.43 -11.37 -4.14
CA SER A 82 -2.23 -12.54 -3.27
C SER A 82 -3.45 -12.76 -2.36
N TRP A 83 -3.91 -11.70 -1.67
CA TRP A 83 -5.10 -11.79 -0.82
C TRP A 83 -6.38 -12.05 -1.61
N ALA A 84 -6.51 -11.51 -2.83
CA ALA A 84 -7.67 -11.79 -3.67
C ALA A 84 -7.70 -13.26 -4.13
N ASP A 85 -6.54 -13.83 -4.45
CA ASP A 85 -6.40 -15.23 -4.85
C ASP A 85 -6.79 -16.17 -3.70
N LEU A 86 -6.38 -15.88 -2.46
CA LEU A 86 -6.81 -16.61 -1.26
C LEU A 86 -8.34 -16.62 -1.10
N ILE A 87 -9.01 -15.49 -1.31
CA ILE A 87 -10.48 -15.41 -1.22
C ILE A 87 -11.14 -16.19 -2.36
N VAL A 88 -10.59 -16.14 -3.57
CA VAL A 88 -11.12 -16.88 -4.73
C VAL A 88 -11.04 -18.38 -4.48
N GLU A 89 -9.91 -18.86 -3.96
CA GLU A 89 -9.71 -20.27 -3.60
C GLU A 89 -10.67 -20.70 -2.48
N GLY A 90 -10.78 -19.90 -1.42
CA GLY A 90 -11.62 -20.22 -0.25
C GLY A 90 -13.13 -20.08 -0.46
N ARG A 91 -13.58 -19.24 -1.40
CA ARG A 91 -15.01 -18.96 -1.65
C ARG A 91 -15.53 -19.42 -3.00
N THR A 92 -14.68 -19.93 -3.89
CA THR A 92 -15.04 -20.28 -5.28
C THR A 92 -15.76 -19.14 -6.03
N VAL A 93 -15.32 -17.89 -5.80
CA VAL A 93 -15.87 -16.69 -6.46
C VAL A 93 -15.08 -16.33 -7.71
N ARG A 94 -15.67 -15.51 -8.59
CA ARG A 94 -14.97 -15.04 -9.79
C ARG A 94 -13.81 -14.11 -9.41
N LEU A 95 -12.67 -14.33 -10.04
CA LEU A 95 -11.48 -13.50 -9.92
C LEU A 95 -11.77 -12.07 -10.43
N PRO A 96 -11.47 -11.01 -9.66
CA PRO A 96 -11.57 -9.64 -10.12
C PRO A 96 -10.52 -9.31 -11.19
N LEU A 97 -10.68 -8.16 -11.85
CA LEU A 97 -9.60 -7.58 -12.64
C LEU A 97 -8.36 -7.37 -11.76
N ARG A 98 -7.16 -7.65 -12.29
CA ARG A 98 -5.88 -7.50 -11.59
C ARG A 98 -5.36 -6.04 -11.56
N THR A 99 -6.29 -5.09 -11.43
CA THR A 99 -6.00 -3.67 -11.22
C THR A 99 -6.15 -3.32 -9.75
N VAL A 100 -5.32 -2.41 -9.23
CA VAL A 100 -5.35 -2.03 -7.81
C VAL A 100 -6.75 -1.57 -7.35
N PRO A 101 -7.49 -0.71 -8.09
CA PRO A 101 -8.85 -0.34 -7.70
C PRO A 101 -9.82 -1.53 -7.63
N ALA A 102 -9.75 -2.47 -8.59
CA ALA A 102 -10.64 -3.62 -8.63
C ALA A 102 -10.33 -4.62 -7.51
N LEU A 103 -9.03 -4.87 -7.24
CA LEU A 103 -8.57 -5.74 -6.16
C LEU A 103 -8.95 -5.16 -4.79
N ALA A 104 -8.68 -3.88 -4.55
CA ALA A 104 -9.07 -3.23 -3.29
C ALA A 104 -10.58 -3.30 -3.06
N ALA A 105 -11.39 -2.98 -4.07
CA ALA A 105 -12.83 -3.08 -3.97
C ALA A 105 -13.32 -4.53 -3.75
N PHE A 106 -12.64 -5.51 -4.33
CA PHE A 106 -12.94 -6.92 -4.13
C PHE A 106 -12.67 -7.36 -2.69
N LEU A 107 -11.51 -7.05 -2.14
CA LEU A 107 -11.18 -7.37 -0.74
C LEU A 107 -12.18 -6.74 0.23
N ARG A 108 -12.54 -5.46 0.02
CA ARG A 108 -13.55 -4.77 0.85
C ARG A 108 -14.91 -5.45 0.81
N ARG A 109 -15.37 -5.89 -0.37
CA ARG A 109 -16.64 -6.63 -0.50
C ARG A 109 -16.63 -7.98 0.24
N HIS A 110 -15.46 -8.59 0.38
CA HIS A 110 -15.28 -9.87 1.05
C HIS A 110 -14.68 -9.76 2.47
N LEU A 111 -14.63 -8.54 3.02
CA LEU A 111 -13.96 -8.25 4.29
C LEU A 111 -14.55 -9.06 5.46
N SER A 112 -15.87 -9.25 5.50
CA SER A 112 -16.51 -10.05 6.55
C SER A 112 -16.08 -11.52 6.55
N TRP A 113 -15.72 -12.06 5.39
CA TRP A 113 -15.16 -13.40 5.28
C TRP A 113 -13.68 -13.42 5.62
N LEU A 114 -12.93 -12.42 5.16
CA LEU A 114 -11.52 -12.30 5.52
C LEU A 114 -11.34 -12.13 7.04
N ALA A 115 -12.26 -11.43 7.70
CA ALA A 115 -12.23 -11.16 9.14
C ALA A 115 -12.41 -12.41 10.04
N VAL A 116 -13.00 -13.48 9.52
CA VAL A 116 -13.13 -14.77 10.22
C VAL A 116 -12.08 -15.79 9.76
N HIS A 117 -11.27 -15.45 8.77
CA HIS A 117 -10.25 -16.34 8.24
C HIS A 117 -9.08 -16.47 9.24
N PRO A 118 -8.44 -17.65 9.38
CA PRO A 118 -7.30 -17.81 10.28
C PRO A 118 -6.15 -16.83 10.02
N ALA A 119 -5.94 -16.43 8.77
CA ALA A 119 -4.91 -15.47 8.34
C ALA A 119 -5.39 -13.99 8.34
N ALA A 120 -6.47 -13.66 9.05
CA ALA A 120 -7.02 -12.30 9.03
C ALA A 120 -6.07 -11.27 9.65
N GLU A 121 -5.38 -11.64 10.72
CA GLU A 121 -4.38 -10.77 11.36
C GLU A 121 -3.19 -10.50 10.45
N ASP A 122 -2.72 -11.53 9.74
CA ASP A 122 -1.65 -11.41 8.75
C ASP A 122 -2.05 -10.43 7.65
N ALA A 123 -3.29 -10.54 7.13
CA ALA A 123 -3.81 -9.62 6.13
C ALA A 123 -3.84 -8.17 6.62
N ALA A 124 -4.35 -7.95 7.84
CA ALA A 124 -4.40 -6.61 8.42
C ALA A 124 -3.00 -6.02 8.62
N SER A 125 -2.06 -6.83 9.10
CA SER A 125 -0.69 -6.41 9.37
C SER A 125 0.10 -6.14 8.10
N GLU A 126 -0.04 -7.00 7.09
CA GLU A 126 0.64 -6.83 5.80
C GLU A 126 0.11 -5.59 5.06
N ILE A 127 -1.21 -5.37 5.04
CA ILE A 127 -1.81 -4.18 4.43
C ILE A 127 -1.38 -2.90 5.16
N ASP A 128 -1.27 -2.93 6.49
CA ASP A 128 -0.80 -1.79 7.28
C ASP A 128 0.67 -1.47 7.00
N ALA A 129 1.54 -2.47 7.05
CA ALA A 129 2.97 -2.31 6.75
C ALA A 129 3.18 -1.77 5.33
N LEU A 130 2.48 -2.36 4.35
CA LEU A 130 2.49 -1.91 2.96
C LEU A 130 2.08 -0.44 2.85
N LEU A 131 0.95 -0.05 3.48
CA LEU A 131 0.47 1.34 3.40
C LEU A 131 1.45 2.30 4.06
N HIS A 132 2.03 1.94 5.21
CA HIS A 132 3.03 2.77 5.90
C HIS A 132 4.27 3.00 5.02
N ASP A 133 4.80 1.95 4.40
CA ASP A 133 5.96 2.06 3.50
C ASP A 133 5.66 2.89 2.26
N VAL A 134 4.50 2.69 1.65
CA VAL A 134 4.11 3.44 0.46
C VAL A 134 3.92 4.93 0.79
N LEU A 135 3.25 5.27 1.90
CA LEU A 135 3.04 6.66 2.28
C LEU A 135 4.36 7.39 2.55
N ARG A 136 5.38 6.69 3.05
CA ARG A 136 6.74 7.23 3.20
C ARG A 136 7.38 7.56 1.85
N ILE A 137 7.14 6.75 0.82
CA ILE A 137 7.65 6.96 -0.55
C ILE A 137 6.87 8.08 -1.26
N ALA A 138 5.56 8.17 -1.03
CA ALA A 138 4.69 9.18 -1.65
C ALA A 138 4.88 10.60 -1.08
N ARG A 139 5.48 10.75 0.12
CA ARG A 139 5.82 12.08 0.65
C ARG A 139 6.85 12.75 -0.27
N PRO A 140 6.58 13.96 -0.78
CA PRO A 140 7.61 14.74 -1.45
C PRO A 140 8.80 14.93 -0.50
N PRO A 141 10.05 14.86 -0.96
CA PRO A 141 11.18 15.31 -0.15
C PRO A 141 10.91 16.76 0.23
N HIS A 142 10.79 17.03 1.54
CA HIS A 142 10.70 18.39 2.03
C HIS A 142 11.89 19.17 1.47
N GLY A 143 11.61 20.19 0.65
CA GLY A 143 12.65 21.05 0.10
C GLY A 143 13.52 21.57 1.24
N HIS A 144 14.85 21.52 1.03
CA HIS A 144 15.82 22.07 1.96
C HIS A 144 15.37 23.45 2.47
N PRO A 145 15.57 23.78 3.77
CA PRO A 145 15.38 25.14 4.25
C PRO A 145 16.22 26.07 3.36
N LEU A 146 15.55 26.96 2.63
CA LEU A 146 16.24 28.04 1.94
C LEU A 146 16.97 28.85 3.03
N PRO A 147 18.28 29.13 2.88
CA PRO A 147 18.96 30.00 3.82
C PRO A 147 18.30 31.39 3.73
N ILE A 148 17.55 31.73 4.78
CA ILE A 148 17.07 33.10 4.99
C ILE A 148 18.29 33.90 5.44
N GLY A 149 19.02 34.43 4.47
CA GLY A 149 20.04 35.45 4.70
C GLY A 149 19.45 36.82 4.40
N ALA A 150 19.33 37.65 5.43
CA ALA A 150 19.49 39.11 5.40
C ALA A 150 19.63 39.61 6.84
#